data_AF-A0A0A8WKD0-F1
#
_entry.id   AF-A0A0A8WKD0-F1
#
_cell.length_a   1.000
_cell.length_b   1.000
_cell.length_c   1.000
_cell.angle_alpha   90.00
_cell.angle_beta   90.00
_cell.angle_gamma   90.00
#
_symmetry.space_group_name_H-M   'P 1'
#
loop_
_entity.id
_entity.type
_entity.pdbx_description
1 polymer ?
#
loop_
_entity_poly.entity_id
_entity_poly.type
_entity_poly.pdbx_seq_one_letter_code
_entity_poly.pdbx_strand_id
1 'polypeptide(L)'
;MSEASKPWDSELVSKWLEVRIEAAGRDQAAADRRGYGAEDDYDKAAAEEWACRRLKMSASLEEQATFASAIKRLLDQDDYRITGIHDDRRVERHIRATLRKIAKMTKANEGFENRLRYQ
;
A
#
# COMPACT_ATOMS: atom_id res chain seq x y z
N MET A 1 -19.97 -8.60 -24.14
CA MET A 1 -20.24 -9.37 -22.91
C MET A 1 -19.72 -8.53 -21.77
N SER A 2 -20.59 -7.78 -21.09
CA SER A 2 -20.20 -6.93 -19.98
C SER A 2 -20.15 -7.83 -18.74
N GLU A 3 -18.97 -8.27 -18.32
CA GLU A 3 -18.83 -8.84 -16.98
C GLU A 3 -19.29 -7.77 -16.00
N ALA A 4 -20.33 -8.07 -15.23
CA ALA A 4 -20.77 -7.20 -14.15
C ALA A 4 -19.60 -7.14 -13.16
N SER A 5 -18.86 -6.04 -13.18
CA SER A 5 -17.79 -5.77 -12.23
C SER A 5 -18.35 -6.00 -10.83
N LYS A 6 -17.65 -6.82 -10.02
CA LYS A 6 -18.03 -7.09 -8.63
C LYS A 6 -18.34 -5.75 -7.92
N PRO A 7 -19.35 -5.70 -7.03
CA PRO A 7 -19.60 -4.49 -6.24
C PRO A 7 -18.37 -4.13 -5.39
N TRP A 8 -18.16 -2.83 -5.17
CA TRP A 8 -17.11 -2.35 -4.28
C TRP A 8 -17.42 -2.76 -2.84
N ASP A 9 -16.43 -3.35 -2.16
CA ASP A 9 -16.55 -3.84 -0.79
C ASP A 9 -15.54 -3.06 0.09
N SER A 10 -16.03 -1.99 0.72
CA SER A 10 -15.19 -1.09 1.53
C SER A 10 -14.62 -1.78 2.77
N GLU A 11 -15.36 -2.72 3.36
CA GLU A 11 -14.91 -3.50 4.52
C GLU A 11 -13.77 -4.44 4.14
N LEU A 12 -13.90 -5.15 3.01
CA LEU A 12 -12.84 -6.01 2.48
C LEU A 12 -11.56 -5.21 2.21
N VAL A 13 -11.67 -4.04 1.58
CA VAL A 13 -10.52 -3.17 1.28
C VAL A 13 -9.89 -2.64 2.57
N SER A 14 -10.69 -2.20 3.54
CA SER A 14 -10.21 -1.75 4.85
C SER A 14 -9.45 -2.85 5.59
N LYS A 15 -9.98 -4.07 5.59
CA LYS A 15 -9.35 -5.25 6.20
C LYS A 15 -8.09 -5.68 5.47
N TRP A 16 -8.08 -5.59 4.14
CA TRP A 16 -6.88 -5.84 3.35
C TRP A 16 -5.77 -4.85 3.71
N LEU A 17 -6.08 -3.56 3.83
CA LEU A 17 -5.12 -2.54 4.25
C LEU A 17 -4.57 -2.82 5.66
N GLU A 18 -5.40 -3.23 6.62
CA GLU A 18 -4.95 -3.64 7.96
C GLU A 18 -3.94 -4.76 7.92
N VAL A 19 -4.29 -5.85 7.22
CA VAL A 19 -3.42 -7.02 7.10
C VAL A 19 -2.09 -6.63 6.45
N ARG A 20 -2.10 -5.74 5.45
CA ARG A 20 -0.85 -5.27 4.82
C ARG A 20 -0.01 -4.39 5.74
N ILE A 21 -0.62 -3.52 6.53
CA ILE A 21 0.09 -2.71 7.54
C ILE A 21 0.80 -3.62 8.53
N GLU A 22 0.10 -4.63 9.06
CA GLU A 22 0.71 -5.58 9.99
C GLU A 22 1.82 -6.42 9.35
N ALA A 23 1.62 -6.90 8.12
CA ALA A 23 2.62 -7.68 7.40
C ALA A 23 3.89 -6.85 7.15
N ALA A 24 3.73 -5.62 6.66
CA ALA A 24 4.83 -4.70 6.40
C ALA A 24 5.63 -4.37 7.68
N GLY A 25 4.97 -4.23 8.84
CA GLY A 25 5.66 -4.06 10.12
C GLY A 25 6.46 -5.31 10.54
N ARG A 26 5.95 -6.51 10.26
CA ARG A 26 6.69 -7.78 10.50
C ARG A 26 7.89 -7.90 9.56
N ASP A 27 7.74 -7.48 8.30
CA ASP A 27 8.80 -7.53 7.29
C ASP A 27 9.92 -6.54 7.62
N GLN A 28 9.59 -5.32 8.09
CA GLN A 28 10.58 -4.37 8.63
C GLN A 28 11.36 -4.99 9.79
N ALA A 29 10.68 -5.55 10.79
CA ALA A 29 11.35 -6.21 11.92
C ALA A 29 12.20 -7.42 11.50
N ALA A 30 11.81 -8.13 10.45
CA ALA A 30 12.59 -9.23 9.90
C ALA A 30 13.84 -8.75 9.16
N ALA A 31 13.73 -7.69 8.37
CA ALA A 31 14.84 -7.05 7.68
C ALA A 31 15.85 -6.44 8.66
N ASP A 32 15.36 -5.73 9.68
CA ASP A 32 16.19 -5.13 10.74
C ASP A 32 17.05 -6.18 11.45
N ARG A 33 16.47 -7.34 11.78
CA ARG A 33 17.22 -8.48 12.36
C ARG A 33 18.29 -9.07 11.44
N ARG A 34 18.18 -8.91 10.13
CA ARG A 34 19.18 -9.38 9.14
C ARG A 34 20.32 -8.38 8.97
N GLY A 35 20.11 -7.11 9.33
CA GLY A 35 21.10 -6.04 9.25
C GLY A 35 21.34 -5.51 7.83
N TYR A 36 22.55 -4.99 7.61
CA TYR A 36 22.93 -4.17 6.44
C TYR A 36 22.56 -4.73 5.06
N GLY A 37 22.51 -6.06 4.91
CA GLY A 37 22.12 -6.70 3.64
C GLY A 37 20.62 -6.61 3.31
N ALA A 38 19.78 -6.15 4.23
CA ALA A 38 18.32 -6.14 4.10
C ALA A 38 17.71 -4.72 4.17
N GLU A 39 18.52 -3.66 4.01
CA GLU A 39 18.02 -2.27 4.05
C GLU A 39 16.99 -1.98 2.94
N ASP A 40 17.16 -2.54 1.73
CA ASP A 40 16.15 -2.38 0.67
C ASP A 40 14.84 -3.12 1.01
N ASP A 41 14.94 -4.30 1.63
CA ASP A 41 13.76 -5.03 2.10
C ASP A 41 13.03 -4.23 3.19
N TYR A 42 13.78 -3.60 4.11
CA TYR A 42 13.23 -2.71 5.13
C TYR A 42 12.54 -1.51 4.49
N ASP A 43 13.23 -0.79 3.61
CA ASP A 43 12.72 0.43 2.94
C ASP A 43 11.47 0.12 2.10
N LYS A 44 11.45 -1.04 1.43
CA LYS A 44 10.28 -1.53 0.68
C LYS A 44 9.09 -1.81 1.60
N ALA A 45 9.33 -2.47 2.74
CA ALA A 45 8.29 -2.75 3.71
C ALA A 45 7.78 -1.46 4.39
N ALA A 46 8.66 -0.53 4.76
CA ALA A 46 8.30 0.77 5.30
C ALA A 46 7.45 1.59 4.30
N ALA A 47 7.81 1.57 3.02
CA ALA A 47 7.04 2.21 1.95
C ALA A 47 5.63 1.63 1.83
N GLU A 48 5.48 0.30 1.92
CA GLU A 48 4.18 -0.35 1.86
C GLU A 48 3.32 -0.01 3.08
N GLU A 49 3.89 -0.08 4.29
CA GLU A 49 3.20 0.32 5.52
C GLU A 49 2.67 1.75 5.40
N TRP A 50 3.54 2.68 4.98
CA TRP A 50 3.18 4.09 4.82
C TRP A 50 2.01 4.27 3.87
N ALA A 51 2.06 3.65 2.68
CA ALA A 51 1.02 3.76 1.67
C ALA A 51 -0.32 3.20 2.17
N CYS A 52 -0.30 2.00 2.79
CA CYS A 52 -1.50 1.37 3.32
C CYS A 52 -2.09 2.16 4.49
N ARG A 53 -1.27 2.68 5.43
CA ARG A 53 -1.75 3.55 6.52
C ARG A 53 -2.39 4.82 6.00
N ARG A 54 -1.77 5.50 5.03
CA ARG A 54 -2.31 6.75 4.45
C ARG A 54 -3.66 6.53 3.78
N LEU A 55 -3.80 5.45 3.03
CA LEU A 55 -5.07 5.09 2.39
C LEU A 55 -6.13 4.69 3.42
N LYS A 56 -5.75 3.93 4.46
CA LYS A 56 -6.67 3.50 5.51
C LYS A 56 -7.20 4.67 6.36
N MET A 57 -6.36 5.68 6.60
CA MET A 57 -6.76 6.90 7.31
C MET A 57 -7.59 7.86 6.45
N SER A 58 -7.66 7.64 5.14
CA SER A 58 -8.51 8.45 4.28
C SER A 58 -9.98 8.05 4.45
N ALA A 59 -10.87 9.03 4.58
CA ALA A 59 -12.32 8.80 4.62
C ALA A 59 -12.90 8.32 3.27
N SER A 60 -12.03 7.98 2.30
CA SER A 60 -12.39 7.69 0.90
C SER A 60 -12.55 6.19 0.63
N LEU A 61 -12.80 5.37 1.65
CA LEU A 61 -12.94 3.91 1.48
C LEU A 61 -14.33 3.48 1.02
N GLU A 62 -15.37 4.30 1.23
CA GLU A 62 -16.76 3.91 0.97
C GLU A 62 -17.09 3.75 -0.51
N GLU A 63 -16.39 4.49 -1.39
CA GLU A 63 -16.65 4.44 -2.83
C GLU A 63 -15.35 4.22 -3.61
N GLN A 64 -15.37 3.30 -4.56
CA GLN A 64 -14.23 2.99 -5.42
C GLN A 64 -13.64 4.25 -6.10
N ALA A 65 -14.49 5.16 -6.57
CA ALA A 65 -14.07 6.38 -7.26
C ALA A 65 -13.38 7.39 -6.32
N THR A 66 -13.89 7.52 -5.09
CA THR A 66 -13.26 8.38 -4.08
C THR A 66 -11.93 7.77 -3.61
N PHE A 67 -11.86 6.44 -3.46
CA PHE A 67 -10.62 5.73 -3.14
C PHE A 67 -9.57 5.90 -4.24
N ALA A 68 -9.95 5.72 -5.51
CA ALA A 68 -9.07 5.95 -6.66
C ALA A 68 -8.54 7.39 -6.70
N SER A 69 -9.40 8.37 -6.37
CA SER A 69 -9.01 9.78 -6.26
C SER A 69 -8.05 10.04 -5.10
N ALA A 70 -8.21 9.35 -3.97
CA ALA A 70 -7.27 9.41 -2.85
C ALA A 70 -5.89 8.86 -3.24
N ILE A 71 -5.83 7.72 -3.95
CA ILE A 71 -4.55 7.18 -4.45
C ILE A 71 -3.87 8.16 -5.41
N LYS A 72 -4.63 8.76 -6.34
CA LYS A 72 -4.10 9.76 -7.26
C LYS A 72 -3.50 10.97 -6.52
N ARG A 73 -4.22 11.51 -5.53
CA ARG A 73 -3.71 12.61 -4.71
C ARG A 73 -2.40 12.27 -4.01
N LEU A 74 -2.24 11.04 -3.52
CA LEU A 74 -0.98 10.58 -2.93
C LEU A 74 0.13 10.45 -3.98
N LEU A 75 -0.16 9.97 -5.20
CA LEU A 75 0.81 9.88 -6.29
C LEU A 75 1.30 11.25 -6.79
N ASP A 76 0.44 12.26 -6.70
CA ASP A 76 0.71 13.64 -7.11
C ASP A 76 1.46 14.43 -6.01
N GLN A 77 1.74 13.84 -4.84
CA GLN A 77 2.56 14.50 -3.81
C GLN A 77 4.02 14.59 -4.25
N ASP A 78 4.63 15.75 -3.96
CA ASP A 78 6.05 16.00 -4.22
C ASP A 78 6.98 15.34 -3.20
N ASP A 79 6.49 15.12 -1.97
CA ASP A 79 7.28 14.58 -0.87
C ASP A 79 6.45 13.62 0.02
N TYR A 80 7.10 12.55 0.47
CA TYR A 80 6.54 11.52 1.33
C TYR A 80 7.24 11.50 2.68
N ARG A 81 6.67 12.21 3.66
CA ARG A 81 7.21 12.22 5.02
C ARG A 81 7.08 10.85 5.69
N ILE A 82 8.22 10.20 5.86
CA ILE A 82 8.42 8.91 6.54
C ILE A 82 9.70 8.98 7.39
N THR A 83 9.75 8.24 8.48
CA THR A 83 10.87 8.25 9.43
C THR A 83 11.41 6.85 9.63
N GLY A 84 12.69 6.72 10.01
CA GLY A 84 13.30 5.43 10.32
C GLY A 84 13.70 4.62 9.07
N ILE A 85 13.84 5.27 7.92
CA ILE A 85 14.23 4.66 6.65
C ILE A 85 15.71 4.88 6.33
N HIS A 86 16.27 4.07 5.43
CA HIS A 86 17.69 4.10 5.09
C HIS A 86 18.00 5.02 3.89
N ASP A 87 17.14 5.06 2.87
CA ASP A 87 17.31 5.93 1.69
C ASP A 87 15.96 6.53 1.24
N ASP A 88 15.82 7.85 1.38
CA ASP A 88 14.62 8.61 1.01
C ASP A 88 14.20 8.40 -0.46
N ARG A 89 15.16 8.42 -1.39
CA ARG A 89 14.87 8.29 -2.83
C ARG A 89 14.43 6.87 -3.16
N ARG A 90 14.99 5.87 -2.48
CA ARG A 90 14.59 4.46 -2.62
C ARG A 90 13.19 4.24 -2.09
N VAL A 91 12.89 4.76 -0.90
CA VAL A 91 11.56 4.67 -0.31
C VAL A 91 10.51 5.39 -1.15
N GLU A 92 10.80 6.59 -1.67
CA GLU A 92 9.88 7.28 -2.59
C GLU A 92 9.52 6.41 -3.80
N ARG A 93 10.51 5.74 -4.42
CA ARG A 93 10.26 4.83 -5.55
C ARG A 93 9.34 3.68 -5.13
N HIS A 94 9.58 3.08 -3.96
CA HIS A 94 8.76 1.99 -3.43
C HIS A 94 7.33 2.45 -3.07
N ILE A 95 7.16 3.65 -2.51
CA ILE A 95 5.84 4.23 -2.21
C ILE A 95 5.05 4.39 -3.51
N ARG A 96 5.64 5.04 -4.53
CA ARG A 96 4.98 5.24 -5.82
C ARG A 96 4.65 3.90 -6.50
N ALA A 97 5.54 2.91 -6.41
CA ALA A 97 5.29 1.57 -6.96
C ALA A 97 4.11 0.88 -6.26
N THR A 98 4.07 0.93 -4.92
CA THR A 98 2.96 0.38 -4.11
C THR A 98 1.65 1.09 -4.41
N LEU A 99 1.61 2.41 -4.45
CA LEU A 99 0.41 3.19 -4.78
C LEU A 99 -0.10 2.86 -6.19
N ARG A 100 0.77 2.72 -7.19
CA ARG A 100 0.37 2.31 -8.55
C ARG A 100 -0.21 0.90 -8.59
N LYS A 101 0.37 -0.03 -7.82
CA LYS A 101 -0.16 -1.38 -7.69
C LYS A 101 -1.57 -1.36 -7.07
N ILE A 102 -1.76 -0.61 -5.98
CA ILE A 102 -3.08 -0.46 -5.36
C ILE A 102 -4.05 0.22 -6.34
N ALA A 103 -3.62 1.24 -7.08
CA ALA A 103 -4.46 1.87 -8.12
C ALA A 103 -4.93 0.87 -9.17
N LYS A 104 -4.06 -0.07 -9.59
CA LYS A 104 -4.43 -1.15 -10.53
C LYS A 104 -5.46 -2.10 -9.91
N MET A 105 -5.25 -2.51 -8.65
CA MET A 105 -6.21 -3.34 -7.91
C MET A 105 -7.56 -2.65 -7.74
N THR A 106 -7.56 -1.35 -7.37
CA THR A 106 -8.76 -0.52 -7.28
C THR A 106 -9.46 -0.42 -8.62
N LYS A 107 -8.75 -0.17 -9.72
CA LYS A 107 -9.35 -0.07 -11.05
C LYS A 107 -10.01 -1.37 -11.50
N ALA A 108 -9.39 -2.51 -11.21
CA ALA A 108 -9.94 -3.83 -11.53
C ALA A 108 -11.00 -4.30 -10.52
N ASN A 109 -11.09 -3.66 -9.34
CA ASN A 109 -11.80 -4.17 -8.17
C ASN A 109 -11.42 -5.62 -7.79
N GLU A 110 -10.13 -5.94 -7.89
CA GLU A 110 -9.60 -7.29 -7.73
C GLU A 110 -8.34 -7.30 -6.84
N GLY A 111 -8.07 -8.46 -6.22
CA GLY A 111 -6.85 -8.71 -5.43
C GLY A 111 -6.94 -8.34 -3.94
N PHE A 112 -7.95 -7.57 -3.51
CA PHE A 112 -8.19 -7.28 -2.08
C PHE A 112 -8.60 -8.52 -1.27
N GLU A 113 -9.01 -9.60 -1.94
CA GLU A 113 -9.28 -10.90 -1.31
C GLU A 113 -7.99 -11.62 -0.90
N ASN A 114 -6.88 -11.38 -1.61
CA ASN A 114 -5.60 -12.00 -1.32
C ASN A 114 -4.93 -11.32 -0.13
N ARG A 115 -5.15 -11.93 1.03
CA ARG A 115 -4.60 -11.51 2.33
C ARG A 115 -3.38 -12.33 2.76
N LEU A 116 -3.01 -13.36 2.02
CA LEU A 116 -2.05 -14.37 2.47
C LEU A 116 -0.65 -14.23 1.87
N ARG A 117 -0.49 -13.62 0.69
CA ARG A 117 0.84 -13.50 0.06
C ARG A 117 0.98 -12.26 -0.79
N TYR A 118 1.97 -11.43 -0.44
CA TYR A 118 2.63 -10.58 -1.43
C TYR A 118 4.14 -10.61 -1.18
N GLN A 119 4.82 -11.45 -1.96
CA GLN A 119 6.19 -11.24 -2.44
C GLN A 119 6.17 -11.55 -3.93
#